data_AF-A0A6I0E0E5-F1
#
_entry.id   AF-A0A6I0E0E5-F1
#
_cell.length_a   1.000
_cell.length_b   1.000
_cell.length_c   1.000
_cell.angle_alpha   90.00
_cell.angle_beta   90.00
_cell.angle_gamma   90.00
#
_symmetry.space_group_name_H-M   'P 1'
#
loop_
_entity.id
_entity.type
_entity.pdbx_description
1 polymer ?
#
loop_
_entity_poly.entity_id
_entity_poly.type
_entity_poly.pdbx_seq_one_letter_code
_entity_poly.pdbx_strand_id
1 'polypeptide(L)'
;MDMVPFIPGEITNFILVLVFSLLIGLGQRRHHLADDDSLLFGTDRTFTFIGLLGYVLYIADPGSLAPFLVGLSILGLLIGVQYFLKISQQKDFGLTTSVLALLTYCLSVLVFTQPVWLALSFVVAILILTEMKGQFKSISKKASEEEFVTLAKFIAFAGIILPLLPSDNISDMIPVSPYELWLAIVVVSG
;
A
#
# COMPACT_ATOMS: atom_id res chain seq x y z
N MET A 1 -9.01 13.06 -38.01
CA MET A 1 -9.16 13.24 -36.56
C MET A 1 -10.65 13.25 -36.33
N ASP A 2 -11.22 12.18 -35.75
CA ASP A 2 -12.61 12.03 -35.25
C ASP A 2 -12.97 10.54 -35.22
N MET A 3 -12.25 9.76 -34.41
CA MET A 3 -12.48 8.32 -34.24
C MET A 3 -12.31 7.92 -32.77
N VAL A 4 -13.10 8.53 -31.88
CA VAL A 4 -13.37 7.94 -30.56
C VAL A 4 -14.89 7.97 -30.38
N PRO A 5 -15.61 6.98 -30.94
CA PRO A 5 -17.05 6.92 -30.82
C PRO A 5 -17.41 6.54 -29.39
N PHE A 6 -18.25 7.36 -28.75
CA PHE A 6 -19.43 6.92 -28.02
C PHE A 6 -19.26 5.68 -27.10
N ILE A 7 -18.23 5.66 -26.24
CA ILE A 7 -18.21 4.73 -25.11
C ILE A 7 -18.98 5.43 -23.97
N PRO A 8 -20.14 4.92 -23.53
CA PRO A 8 -20.80 5.42 -22.34
C PRO A 8 -19.80 5.43 -21.18
N GLY A 9 -19.74 6.50 -20.40
CA GLY A 9 -18.79 6.62 -19.28
C GLY A 9 -18.84 5.42 -18.32
N GLU A 10 -20.00 4.77 -18.21
CA GLU A 10 -20.21 3.54 -17.46
C GLU A 10 -19.38 2.35 -17.99
N ILE A 11 -19.30 2.15 -19.31
CA ILE A 11 -18.51 1.06 -19.90
C ILE A 11 -17.02 1.30 -19.66
N THR A 12 -16.57 2.55 -19.73
CA THR A 12 -15.18 2.92 -19.41
C THR A 12 -14.86 2.60 -17.94
N ASN A 13 -15.74 2.98 -17.01
CA ASN A 13 -15.55 2.69 -15.59
C ASN A 13 -15.57 1.19 -15.29
N PHE A 14 -16.47 0.45 -15.95
CA PHE A 14 -16.53 -1.00 -15.85
C PHE A 14 -15.22 -1.66 -16.29
N ILE A 15 -14.70 -1.28 -17.47
CA ILE A 15 -13.43 -1.81 -18.00
C ILE A 15 -12.27 -1.45 -17.08
N LEU A 16 -12.23 -0.22 -16.55
CA LEU A 16 -11.18 0.22 -15.62
C LEU A 16 -11.20 -0.60 -14.33
N VAL A 17 -12.36 -0.75 -13.69
CA VAL A 17 -12.48 -1.54 -12.45
C VAL A 17 -12.08 -2.99 -12.70
N LEU A 18 -12.50 -3.58 -13.82
CA LEU A 18 -12.16 -4.94 -14.19
C LEU A 18 -10.64 -5.09 -14.38
N VAL A 19 -10.03 -4.24 -15.20
CA VAL A 19 -8.59 -4.28 -15.49
C VAL A 19 -7.78 -4.05 -14.22
N PHE A 20 -8.11 -3.04 -13.41
CA PHE A 20 -7.36 -2.74 -12.20
C PHE A 20 -7.49 -3.84 -11.14
N SER A 21 -8.70 -4.37 -10.92
CA SER A 21 -8.91 -5.46 -9.96
C SER A 21 -8.19 -6.73 -10.40
N LEU A 22 -8.17 -7.01 -11.71
CA LEU A 22 -7.43 -8.11 -12.30
C LEU A 22 -5.91 -7.92 -12.14
N LEU A 23 -5.38 -6.73 -12.39
CA LEU A 23 -3.95 -6.43 -12.21
C LEU A 23 -3.52 -6.66 -10.76
N ILE A 24 -4.31 -6.18 -9.80
CA ILE A 24 -4.06 -6.41 -8.37
C ILE A 24 -4.09 -7.91 -8.05
N GLY A 25 -5.08 -8.64 -8.56
CA GLY A 25 -5.18 -10.09 -8.38
C GLY A 25 -3.98 -10.86 -8.95
N LEU A 26 -3.52 -10.50 -10.15
CA LEU A 26 -2.34 -11.09 -10.78
C LEU A 26 -1.05 -10.80 -10.00
N GLY A 27 -0.88 -9.58 -9.50
CA GLY A 27 0.26 -9.22 -8.64
C GLY A 27 0.33 -10.06 -7.37
N GLN A 28 -0.82 -10.29 -6.73
CA GLN A 28 -0.92 -11.16 -5.56
C GLN A 28 -0.63 -12.63 -5.88
N ARG A 29 -1.13 -13.14 -7.02
CA ARG A 29 -0.86 -14.52 -7.46
C ARG A 29 0.63 -14.79 -7.63
N ARG A 30 1.35 -13.86 -8.27
CA ARG A 30 2.79 -14.00 -8.53
C ARG A 30 3.58 -14.17 -7.23
N HIS A 31 3.22 -13.43 -6.19
CA HIS A 31 3.87 -13.55 -4.88
C HIS A 31 3.51 -14.87 -4.18
N HIS A 32 2.27 -15.34 -4.30
CA HIS A 32 1.85 -16.59 -3.65
C HIS A 32 2.41 -17.85 -4.32
N LEU A 33 2.59 -17.84 -5.65
CA LEU A 33 3.25 -18.92 -6.39
C LEU A 33 4.71 -19.14 -5.98
N ALA A 34 5.34 -18.17 -5.33
CA ALA A 34 6.71 -18.27 -4.84
C ALA A 34 6.82 -18.90 -3.44
N ASP A 35 5.72 -19.03 -2.68
CA ASP A 35 5.71 -19.38 -1.24
C ASP A 35 5.04 -20.73 -0.92
N ASP A 36 4.92 -21.63 -1.91
CA ASP A 36 4.50 -23.03 -1.78
C ASP A 36 2.98 -23.31 -1.63
N ASP A 37 2.58 -24.48 -2.12
CA ASP A 37 1.28 -24.91 -2.68
C ASP A 37 0.13 -25.12 -1.64
N SER A 38 0.02 -24.26 -0.63
CA SER A 38 -0.90 -24.46 0.50
C SER A 38 -2.21 -23.66 0.40
N LEU A 39 -3.24 -24.27 -0.21
CA LEU A 39 -4.67 -23.95 -0.01
C LEU A 39 -5.01 -22.44 0.07
N LEU A 40 -4.91 -21.74 -1.07
CA LEU A 40 -4.84 -20.29 -1.12
C LEU A 40 -6.17 -19.63 -1.48
N PHE A 41 -6.90 -19.20 -0.45
CA PHE A 41 -7.89 -18.14 -0.55
C PHE A 41 -7.27 -16.91 -1.27
N GLY A 42 -7.88 -16.46 -2.37
CA GLY A 42 -7.44 -15.25 -3.09
C GLY A 42 -6.81 -15.46 -4.47
N THR A 43 -7.06 -16.59 -5.13
CA THR A 43 -6.62 -16.85 -6.51
C THR A 43 -7.34 -15.89 -7.46
N ASP A 44 -6.56 -15.15 -8.26
CA ASP A 44 -6.80 -14.35 -9.48
C ASP A 44 -8.17 -13.69 -9.70
N ARG A 45 -9.22 -14.49 -9.65
CA ARG A 45 -10.60 -14.10 -9.91
C ARG A 45 -11.27 -13.51 -8.68
N THR A 46 -10.79 -13.83 -7.47
CA THR A 46 -11.41 -13.37 -6.22
C THR A 46 -11.33 -11.84 -6.09
N PHE A 47 -10.15 -11.24 -6.34
CA PHE A 47 -9.99 -9.79 -6.33
C PHE A 47 -10.81 -9.12 -7.44
N THR A 48 -10.85 -9.71 -8.63
CA THR A 48 -11.70 -9.25 -9.73
C THR A 48 -13.18 -9.29 -9.36
N PHE A 49 -13.66 -10.36 -8.72
CA PHE A 49 -15.04 -10.47 -8.24
C PHE A 49 -15.34 -9.47 -7.13
N ILE A 50 -14.40 -9.22 -6.22
CA ILE A 50 -14.56 -8.20 -5.17
C ILE A 50 -14.70 -6.81 -5.79
N GLY A 51 -13.85 -6.46 -6.76
CA GLY A 51 -13.96 -5.19 -7.48
C GLY A 51 -15.27 -5.06 -8.26
N LEU A 52 -15.70 -6.14 -8.92
CA LEU A 52 -16.98 -6.20 -9.64
C LEU A 52 -18.18 -6.08 -8.69
N LEU A 53 -18.10 -6.71 -7.52
CA LEU A 53 -19.13 -6.62 -6.49
C LEU A 53 -19.25 -5.18 -5.97
N GLY A 54 -18.13 -4.51 -5.70
CA GLY A 54 -18.12 -3.08 -5.35
C GLY A 54 -18.73 -2.20 -6.44
N TYR A 55 -18.41 -2.48 -7.71
CA TYR A 55 -18.97 -1.78 -8.87
C TYR A 55 -20.50 -1.91 -8.94
N VAL A 56 -21.03 -3.12 -8.83
CA VAL A 56 -22.49 -3.38 -8.90
C VAL A 56 -23.21 -2.77 -7.72
N LEU A 57 -22.64 -2.84 -6.51
CA LEU A 57 -23.27 -2.26 -5.33
C LEU A 57 -23.27 -0.73 -5.34
N TYR A 58 -22.24 -0.11 -5.93
CA TYR A 58 -22.19 1.34 -6.06
C TYR A 58 -23.19 1.86 -7.11
N ILE A 59 -23.31 1.19 -8.26
CA ILE A 59 -24.25 1.63 -9.31
C ILE A 59 -25.71 1.36 -8.94
N ALA A 60 -25.97 0.42 -8.01
CA ALA A 60 -27.32 0.09 -7.55
C ALA A 60 -28.01 1.26 -6.82
N ASP A 61 -27.27 2.05 -6.05
CA ASP A 61 -27.79 3.28 -5.44
C ASP A 61 -26.62 4.25 -5.17
N PRO A 62 -26.29 5.12 -6.14
CA PRO A 62 -25.22 6.10 -6.00
C PRO A 62 -25.52 7.17 -4.94
N GLY A 63 -26.79 7.37 -4.57
CA GLY A 63 -27.24 8.48 -3.75
C GLY A 63 -27.13 8.22 -2.24
N SER A 64 -27.51 7.02 -1.79
CA SER A 64 -27.51 6.71 -0.36
C SER A 64 -26.20 6.09 0.16
N LEU A 65 -25.35 5.52 -0.73
CA LEU A 65 -24.18 4.69 -0.39
C LEU A 65 -24.48 3.50 0.53
N ALA A 66 -25.75 3.28 0.91
CA ALA A 66 -26.18 2.23 1.82
C ALA A 66 -25.87 0.81 1.30
N PRO A 67 -26.16 0.46 0.02
CA PRO A 67 -25.84 -0.89 -0.47
C PRO A 67 -24.33 -1.15 -0.48
N PHE A 68 -23.52 -0.15 -0.82
CA PHE A 68 -22.06 -0.26 -0.78
C PHE A 68 -21.54 -0.51 0.64
N LEU A 69 -22.02 0.25 1.64
CA LEU A 69 -21.61 0.06 3.04
C LEU A 69 -22.04 -1.31 3.59
N VAL A 70 -23.25 -1.76 3.26
CA VAL A 70 -23.72 -3.10 3.64
C VAL A 70 -22.86 -4.19 3.00
N GLY A 71 -22.53 -4.05 1.72
CA GLY A 71 -21.61 -4.96 1.03
C GLY A 71 -20.22 -5.00 1.65
N LEU A 72 -19.67 -3.83 1.98
CA LEU A 72 -18.39 -3.70 2.68
C LEU A 72 -18.43 -4.42 4.04
N SER A 73 -19.49 -4.23 4.83
CA SER A 73 -19.64 -4.90 6.12
C SER A 73 -19.72 -6.42 5.97
N ILE A 74 -20.54 -6.93 5.03
CA ILE A 74 -20.67 -8.38 4.79
C ILE A 74 -19.35 -8.97 4.31
N LEU A 75 -18.67 -8.30 3.36
CA LEU A 75 -17.38 -8.74 2.84
C LEU A 75 -16.31 -8.74 3.93
N GLY A 76 -16.25 -7.67 4.73
CA GLY A 76 -15.34 -7.57 5.88
C GLY A 76 -15.57 -8.68 6.90
N LEU A 77 -16.82 -9.02 7.18
CA LEU A 77 -17.19 -10.11 8.09
C LEU A 77 -16.78 -11.47 7.51
N LEU A 78 -17.03 -11.71 6.23
CA LEU A 78 -16.65 -12.95 5.54
C LEU A 78 -15.12 -13.12 5.51
N ILE A 79 -14.38 -12.07 5.18
CA ILE A 79 -12.91 -12.05 5.23
C ILE A 79 -12.42 -12.28 6.67
N GLY A 80 -13.06 -11.65 7.67
CA GLY A 80 -12.71 -11.81 9.09
C GLY A 80 -12.90 -13.24 9.59
N VAL A 81 -14.02 -13.88 9.23
CA VAL A 81 -14.29 -15.29 9.56
C VAL A 81 -13.28 -16.21 8.88
N GLN A 82 -12.99 -15.99 7.60
CA GLN A 82 -11.95 -16.72 6.88
C GLN A 82 -10.58 -16.56 7.52
N TYR A 83 -10.22 -15.33 7.92
CA TYR A 83 -8.96 -15.05 8.59
C TYR A 83 -8.84 -15.79 9.92
N PHE A 84 -9.92 -15.81 10.72
CA PHE A 84 -9.96 -16.54 11.98
C PHE A 84 -9.82 -18.06 11.79
N LEU A 85 -10.52 -18.62 10.80
CA LEU A 85 -10.39 -20.03 10.44
C LEU A 85 -8.98 -20.37 9.95
N LYS A 86 -8.36 -19.49 9.17
CA LYS A 86 -7.00 -19.69 8.63
C LYS A 86 -5.92 -19.61 9.73
N ILE A 87 -6.06 -18.66 10.66
CA ILE A 87 -5.21 -18.60 11.87
C ILE A 87 -5.27 -19.92 12.64
N SER A 88 -6.48 -20.45 12.83
CA SER A 88 -6.68 -21.67 13.62
C SER A 88 -6.08 -22.92 12.97
N GLN A 89 -5.97 -22.97 11.63
CA GLN A 89 -5.51 -24.16 10.91
C GLN A 89 -4.04 -24.10 10.48
N GLN A 90 -3.53 -22.94 10.08
CA GLN A 90 -2.22 -22.84 9.41
C GLN A 90 -1.22 -21.88 10.09
N LYS A 91 -1.61 -21.16 11.16
CA LYS A 91 -0.76 -20.15 11.84
C LYS A 91 -0.15 -19.09 10.90
N ASP A 92 -0.74 -18.90 9.72
CA ASP A 92 -0.22 -17.97 8.72
C ASP A 92 -0.94 -16.63 8.78
N PHE A 93 -0.17 -15.58 9.07
CA PHE A 93 -0.68 -14.22 9.29
C PHE A 93 -0.73 -13.42 7.98
N GLY A 94 -1.57 -13.86 7.04
CA GLY A 94 -1.78 -13.19 5.75
C GLY A 94 -2.60 -11.89 5.80
N LEU A 95 -2.40 -11.01 6.79
CA LEU A 95 -3.20 -9.78 6.97
C LEU A 95 -3.16 -8.86 5.74
N THR A 96 -2.01 -8.79 5.06
CA THR A 96 -1.83 -7.96 3.87
C THR A 96 -2.83 -8.30 2.77
N THR A 97 -3.14 -9.59 2.58
CA THR A 97 -4.05 -10.05 1.52
C THR A 97 -5.50 -9.66 1.84
N SER A 98 -5.90 -9.74 3.11
CA SER A 98 -7.22 -9.27 3.57
C SER A 98 -7.38 -7.75 3.40
N VAL A 99 -6.35 -6.97 3.73
CA VAL A 99 -6.36 -5.51 3.53
C VAL A 99 -6.43 -5.17 2.05
N LEU A 100 -5.66 -5.85 1.19
CA LEU A 100 -5.75 -5.63 -0.25
C LEU A 100 -7.14 -5.93 -0.81
N ALA A 101 -7.83 -6.97 -0.31
CA ALA A 101 -9.17 -7.30 -0.76
C ALA A 101 -10.16 -6.15 -0.48
N LEU A 102 -10.08 -5.56 0.72
CA LEU A 102 -10.84 -4.37 1.08
C LEU A 102 -10.48 -3.16 0.20
N LEU A 103 -9.19 -2.94 -0.07
CA LEU A 103 -8.73 -1.86 -0.95
C LEU A 103 -9.25 -2.04 -2.39
N THR A 104 -9.25 -3.26 -2.92
CA THR A 104 -9.80 -3.57 -4.25
C THR A 104 -11.31 -3.33 -4.30
N TYR A 105 -12.04 -3.61 -3.22
CA TYR A 105 -13.45 -3.27 -3.11
C TYR A 105 -13.67 -1.75 -3.19
N CYS A 106 -12.93 -0.98 -2.39
CA CYS A 106 -13.02 0.48 -2.37
C CYS A 106 -12.58 1.14 -3.68
N LEU A 107 -11.66 0.50 -4.42
CA LEU A 107 -11.18 0.99 -5.71
C LEU A 107 -12.33 1.19 -6.71
N SER A 108 -13.36 0.34 -6.66
CA SER A 108 -14.53 0.46 -7.54
C SER A 108 -15.22 1.83 -7.42
N VAL A 109 -15.41 2.33 -6.19
CA VAL A 109 -15.99 3.65 -5.92
C VAL A 109 -15.02 4.76 -6.26
N LEU A 110 -13.72 4.54 -6.05
CA LEU A 110 -12.69 5.51 -6.41
C LEU A 110 -12.68 5.80 -7.91
N VAL A 111 -12.86 4.77 -8.76
CA VAL A 111 -12.96 4.93 -10.21
C VAL A 111 -14.17 5.76 -10.63
N PHE A 112 -15.27 5.72 -9.87
CA PHE A 112 -16.48 6.51 -10.17
C PHE A 112 -16.43 7.95 -9.64
N THR A 113 -15.84 8.16 -8.46
CA THR A 113 -15.88 9.45 -7.76
C THR A 113 -14.70 10.36 -8.08
N GLN A 114 -13.56 9.77 -8.48
CA GLN A 114 -12.30 10.47 -8.67
C GLN A 114 -11.81 10.34 -10.12
N PRO A 115 -10.95 11.26 -10.56
CA PRO A 115 -10.39 11.20 -11.90
C PRO A 115 -9.49 9.96 -12.09
N VAL A 116 -9.46 9.45 -13.33
CA VAL A 116 -8.79 8.20 -13.70
C VAL A 116 -7.31 8.17 -13.30
N TRP A 117 -6.59 9.30 -13.37
CA TRP A 117 -5.17 9.35 -13.00
C TRP A 117 -4.95 8.98 -11.53
N LEU A 118 -5.85 9.39 -10.62
CA LEU A 118 -5.72 9.13 -9.19
C LEU A 118 -5.97 7.65 -8.89
N ALA A 119 -7.01 7.08 -9.50
CA ALA A 119 -7.28 5.65 -9.40
C ALA A 119 -6.10 4.81 -9.92
N LEU A 120 -5.50 5.23 -11.05
CA LEU A 120 -4.34 4.56 -11.63
C LEU A 120 -3.11 4.65 -10.72
N SER A 121 -2.81 5.83 -10.15
CA SER A 121 -1.72 5.98 -9.17
C SER A 121 -1.92 5.09 -7.95
N PHE A 122 -3.15 4.95 -7.46
CA PHE A 122 -3.47 4.10 -6.31
C PHE A 122 -3.21 2.62 -6.61
N VAL A 123 -3.64 2.14 -7.79
CA VAL A 123 -3.39 0.76 -8.24
C VAL A 123 -1.90 0.49 -8.38
N VAL A 124 -1.15 1.42 -9.00
CA VAL A 124 0.30 1.30 -9.14
C VAL A 124 0.98 1.24 -7.77
N ALA A 125 0.56 2.08 -6.81
CA ALA A 125 1.09 2.04 -5.45
C ALA A 125 0.83 0.69 -4.77
N ILE A 126 -0.38 0.12 -4.88
CA ILE A 126 -0.71 -1.21 -4.34
C ILE A 126 0.19 -2.29 -4.97
N LEU A 127 0.40 -2.25 -6.28
CA LEU A 127 1.25 -3.22 -6.97
C LEU A 127 2.70 -3.10 -6.50
N ILE A 128 3.26 -1.90 -6.42
CA ILE A 128 4.61 -1.67 -5.92
C ILE A 128 4.75 -2.19 -4.48
N LEU A 129 3.83 -1.84 -3.58
CA LEU A 129 3.85 -2.30 -2.19
C LEU A 129 3.76 -3.83 -2.07
N THR A 130 2.96 -4.45 -2.93
CA THR A 130 2.81 -5.91 -2.99
C THR A 130 4.11 -6.58 -3.43
N GLU A 131 4.77 -6.02 -4.45
CA GLU A 131 6.05 -6.52 -4.98
C GLU A 131 7.21 -6.31 -4.00
N MET A 132 7.23 -5.16 -3.30
CA MET A 132 8.30 -4.81 -2.37
C MET A 132 8.34 -5.68 -1.11
N LYS A 133 7.28 -6.46 -0.81
CA LYS A 133 7.23 -7.36 0.35
C LYS A 133 8.42 -8.33 0.39
N GLY A 134 8.88 -8.83 -0.76
CA GLY A 134 10.07 -9.68 -0.85
C GLY A 134 11.38 -8.96 -0.50
N GLN A 135 11.50 -7.68 -0.87
CA GLN A 135 12.68 -6.87 -0.54
C GLN A 135 12.69 -6.43 0.92
N PHE A 136 11.54 -6.09 1.51
CA PHE A 136 11.45 -5.74 2.93
C PHE A 136 11.87 -6.90 3.84
N LYS A 137 11.48 -8.14 3.51
CA LYS A 137 11.94 -9.32 4.27
C LYS A 137 13.45 -9.52 4.15
N SER A 138 14.04 -9.22 2.99
CA SER A 138 15.49 -9.29 2.78
C SER A 138 16.24 -8.15 3.48
N ILE A 139 15.75 -6.91 3.41
CA ILE A 139 16.30 -5.75 4.11
C ILE A 139 16.20 -5.95 5.62
N SER A 140 15.04 -6.36 6.14
CA SER A 140 14.87 -6.65 7.56
C SER A 140 15.70 -7.84 8.06
N LYS A 141 16.03 -8.79 7.18
CA LYS A 141 16.85 -9.97 7.55
C LYS A 141 18.35 -9.71 7.39
N LYS A 142 18.73 -8.76 6.53
CA LYS A 142 20.12 -8.30 6.35
C LYS A 142 20.48 -7.18 7.31
N ALA A 143 19.51 -6.36 7.71
CA ALA A 143 19.66 -5.39 8.79
C ALA A 143 19.87 -6.16 10.08
N SER A 144 21.13 -6.27 10.50
CA SER A 144 21.44 -6.78 11.84
C SER A 144 20.83 -5.85 12.89
N GLU A 145 20.56 -6.39 14.07
CA GLU A 145 20.08 -5.58 15.21
C GLU A 145 21.04 -4.41 15.49
N GLU A 146 22.34 -4.61 15.23
CA GLU A 146 23.39 -3.58 15.31
C GLU A 146 23.25 -2.46 14.26
N GLU A 147 22.88 -2.80 13.02
CA GLU A 147 22.62 -1.80 11.97
C GLU A 147 21.42 -0.93 12.36
N PHE A 148 20.35 -1.52 12.90
CA PHE A 148 19.19 -0.77 13.35
C PHE A 148 19.52 0.18 14.51
N VAL A 149 20.31 -0.29 15.48
CA VAL A 149 20.80 0.55 16.60
C VAL A 149 21.70 1.68 16.08
N THR A 150 22.54 1.42 15.08
CA THR A 150 23.41 2.43 14.48
C THR A 150 22.60 3.49 13.72
N LEU A 151 21.60 3.07 12.96
CA LEU A 151 20.70 3.94 12.22
C LEU A 151 19.84 4.79 13.18
N ALA A 152 19.34 4.20 14.26
CA ALA A 152 18.63 4.92 15.31
C ALA A 152 19.51 5.96 16.02
N LYS A 153 20.78 5.63 16.32
CA LYS A 153 21.76 6.59 16.87
C LYS A 153 22.02 7.73 15.89
N PHE A 154 22.22 7.43 14.61
CA PHE A 154 22.39 8.43 13.57
C PHE A 154 21.19 9.39 13.49
N ILE A 155 19.97 8.86 13.48
CA ILE A 155 18.73 9.67 13.50
C ILE A 155 18.64 10.50 14.78
N ALA A 156 19.04 9.98 15.94
CA ALA A 156 19.08 10.75 17.18
C ALA A 156 20.10 11.90 17.09
N PHE A 157 21.30 11.65 16.54
CA PHE A 157 22.30 12.69 16.33
C PHE A 157 21.86 13.76 15.33
N ALA A 158 21.31 13.37 14.19
CA ALA A 158 20.91 14.27 13.11
C ALA A 158 19.57 14.97 13.37
N GLY A 159 18.60 14.26 13.97
CA GLY A 159 17.23 14.72 14.13
C GLY A 159 16.95 15.36 15.49
N ILE A 160 17.71 15.02 16.54
CA ILE A 160 17.48 15.54 17.90
C ILE A 160 18.63 16.46 18.33
N ILE A 161 19.87 15.98 18.24
CA ILE A 161 21.03 16.73 18.77
C ILE A 161 21.40 17.91 17.87
N LEU A 162 21.48 17.70 16.55
CA LEU A 162 21.81 18.75 15.58
C LEU A 162 20.93 20.01 15.71
N PRO A 163 19.58 19.95 15.74
CA PRO A 163 18.76 21.16 15.87
C PRO A 163 18.83 21.83 17.25
N LEU A 164 19.34 21.14 18.27
CA LEU A 164 19.54 21.72 19.61
C LEU A 164 20.86 22.48 19.74
N LEU A 165 21.77 22.36 18.76
CA LEU A 165 23.05 23.04 18.81
C LEU A 165 22.90 24.53 18.47
N PRO A 166 23.58 25.41 19.22
CA PRO A 166 23.55 26.84 18.93
C PRO A 166 24.17 27.12 17.56
N SER A 167 23.56 28.05 16.83
CA SER A 167 24.03 28.54 15.53
C SER A 167 25.09 29.64 15.67
N ASP A 168 25.44 30.03 16.90
CA ASP A 168 26.42 31.08 17.15
C ASP A 168 27.86 30.56 16.97
N ASN A 169 28.74 31.43 16.48
CA ASN A 169 30.15 31.08 16.28
C ASN A 169 30.83 30.77 17.61
N ILE A 170 31.66 29.72 17.63
CA ILE A 170 32.38 29.27 18.83
C ILE A 170 33.37 30.34 19.33
N SER A 171 33.94 31.14 18.42
CA SER A 171 34.87 32.23 18.73
C SER A 171 35.04 33.16 17.53
N ASP A 172 35.39 34.43 17.76
CA ASP A 172 35.74 35.39 16.69
C ASP A 172 36.93 34.94 15.82
N MET A 173 37.75 34.00 16.32
CA MET A 173 38.91 33.46 15.59
C MET A 173 38.56 32.25 14.70
N ILE A 174 37.41 31.60 14.93
CA ILE A 174 36.91 30.45 14.16
C ILE A 174 35.44 30.71 13.82
N PRO A 175 35.12 31.23 12.62
CA PRO A 175 33.76 31.52 12.20
C PRO A 175 33.03 30.23 11.79
N VAL A 176 32.96 29.28 12.72
CA VAL A 176 32.24 28.01 12.55
C VAL A 176 31.37 27.84 13.79
N SER A 177 30.08 27.64 13.56
CA SER A 177 29.12 27.33 14.61
C SER A 177 29.17 25.84 14.99
N PRO A 178 28.84 25.46 16.24
CA PRO A 178 28.68 24.06 16.63
C PRO A 178 27.69 23.31 15.73
N TYR A 179 26.64 24.00 15.27
CA TYR A 179 25.68 23.48 14.31
C TYR A 179 26.33 23.07 12.98
N GLU A 180 27.14 23.95 12.37
CA GLU A 180 27.82 23.66 11.10
C GLU A 180 28.85 22.54 11.22
N LEU A 181 29.60 22.52 12.33
CA LEU A 181 30.58 21.46 12.59
C LEU A 181 29.89 20.10 12.70
N TRP A 182 28.76 20.05 13.43
CA TRP A 182 28.00 18.81 13.62
C TRP A 182 27.27 18.38 12.35
N LEU A 183 26.76 19.33 11.57
CA LEU A 183 26.16 19.07 10.26
C LEU A 183 27.17 18.42 9.32
N ALA A 184 28.41 18.90 9.29
CA ALA A 184 29.48 18.30 8.50
C ALA A 184 29.74 16.83 8.92
N ILE A 185 29.75 16.53 10.22
CA ILE A 185 29.93 15.16 10.73
C ILE A 185 28.77 14.25 10.28
N VAL A 186 27.53 14.73 10.38
CA VAL A 186 26.33 13.97 9.96
C VAL A 186 26.34 13.71 8.46
N VAL A 187 26.71 14.69 7.64
CA VAL A 187 26.76 14.56 6.17
C VAL A 187 27.88 13.61 5.72
N VAL A 188 29.00 13.53 6.45
CA VAL A 188 30.13 12.65 6.12
C VAL A 188 29.93 11.21 6.65
N SER A 189 29.17 11.05 7.75
CA SER A 189 28.98 9.75 8.42
C SER A 189 27.73 8.99 7.95
N GLY A 190 26.78 9.66 7.28
CA GLY A 190 25.60 9.05 6.66
C GLY A 190 25.88 8.60 5.23
#